data_AF-A0A2G9HAX0-F1
#
_entry.id   AF-A0A2G9HAX0-F1
#
_cell.length_a   1.000
_cell.length_b   1.000
_cell.length_c   1.000
_cell.angle_alpha   90.00
_cell.angle_beta   90.00
_cell.angle_gamma   90.00
#
_symmetry.space_group_name_H-M   'P 1'
#
loop_
_entity.id
_entity.type
_entity.pdbx_description
1 polymer ?
#
loop_
_entity_poly.entity_id
_entity_poly.type
_entity_poly.pdbx_seq_one_letter_code
_entity_poly.pdbx_strand_id
1 'polypeptide(L)'
;MMWSIHLLLNKLLKADEENFEGSAGNHFNIVETYSIQQSLNKDQCRTSVLSHFVEVPHINQQHTWDCGLACVLMVLKALGVYECNSQELVELCHTTSIWTVDLAYLLQKFSVSFTYCTVTLGANPDFSVETYYKDQLPKDLVRVNMLFQEAREAGIHIECRSVSAKEISEFILSGRYVAIALVDQYKLRYVVYFLFECSRSVFSF
;
A
#
# COMPACT_ATOMS: atom_id res chain seq x y z
N MET A 1 -14.98 -11.07 -8.34
CA MET A 1 -14.53 -10.78 -9.71
C MET A 1 -13.90 -9.41 -9.70
N MET A 2 -12.58 -9.31 -9.86
CA MET A 2 -11.89 -8.03 -9.77
C MET A 2 -10.94 -7.83 -10.96
N TRP A 3 -11.04 -6.65 -11.53
CA TRP A 3 -10.54 -6.25 -12.82
C TRP A 3 -9.11 -5.76 -12.73
N SER A 4 -8.37 -5.93 -13.84
CA SER A 4 -6.99 -5.50 -14.01
C SER A 4 -6.81 -4.01 -13.70
N ILE A 5 -5.73 -3.69 -12.98
CA ILE A 5 -5.30 -2.35 -12.52
C ILE A 5 -5.30 -1.32 -13.67
N HIS A 6 -5.18 -1.79 -14.91
CA HIS A 6 -5.21 -1.01 -16.14
C HIS A 6 -6.52 -0.21 -16.35
N LEU A 7 -7.65 -0.63 -15.76
CA LEU A 7 -8.94 0.07 -15.88
C LEU A 7 -9.10 1.21 -14.86
N LEU A 8 -8.38 1.16 -13.74
CA LEU A 8 -8.45 2.18 -12.69
C LEU A 8 -7.72 3.47 -13.08
N LEU A 9 -6.56 3.35 -13.74
CA LEU A 9 -5.80 4.49 -14.25
C LEU A 9 -6.59 5.28 -15.32
N ASN A 10 -7.32 4.58 -16.20
CA ASN A 10 -8.14 5.23 -17.23
C ASN A 10 -9.35 5.99 -16.67
N LYS A 11 -9.89 5.60 -15.51
CA LYS A 11 -11.00 6.34 -14.89
C LYS A 11 -10.55 7.58 -14.13
N LEU A 12 -9.36 7.54 -13.52
CA LEU A 12 -8.77 8.71 -12.87
C LEU A 12 -8.37 9.78 -13.89
N LEU A 13 -7.84 9.38 -15.05
CA LEU A 13 -7.50 10.32 -16.12
C LEU A 13 -8.73 10.91 -16.81
N LYS A 14 -9.82 10.13 -16.95
CA LYS A 14 -11.08 10.64 -17.55
C LYS A 14 -11.86 11.61 -16.66
N ALA A 15 -11.63 11.62 -15.35
CA ALA A 15 -12.31 12.54 -14.44
C ALA A 15 -11.81 13.99 -14.57
N ASP A 16 -10.62 14.20 -15.15
CA ASP A 16 -10.05 15.52 -15.38
C ASP A 16 -10.41 16.13 -16.75
N GLU A 17 -11.03 15.36 -17.68
CA GLU A 17 -11.35 15.82 -19.04
C GLU A 17 -12.82 16.26 -19.25
N GLU A 18 -13.72 16.09 -18.28
CA GLU A 18 -15.16 16.43 -18.45
C GLU A 18 -15.51 17.92 -18.23
N ASN A 19 -14.54 18.83 -18.37
CA ASN A 19 -14.82 20.27 -18.48
C ASN A 19 -14.12 20.83 -19.73
N PHE A 20 -14.73 20.73 -20.91
CA PHE A 20 -14.74 21.74 -21.98
C PHE A 20 -15.47 21.16 -23.20
N GLU A 21 -16.70 21.62 -23.46
CA GLU A 21 -17.40 21.36 -24.72
C GLU A 21 -16.76 22.16 -25.87
N GLY A 22 -16.56 21.52 -27.04
CA GLY A 22 -16.53 22.25 -28.31
C GLY A 22 -15.71 21.65 -29.46
N SER A 23 -16.42 21.01 -30.39
CA SER A 23 -16.18 20.99 -31.86
C SER A 23 -15.18 19.98 -32.50
N ALA A 24 -15.80 18.96 -33.12
CA ALA A 24 -15.56 18.41 -34.47
C ALA A 24 -14.13 18.14 -35.02
N GLY A 25 -13.86 16.86 -35.27
CA GLY A 25 -13.38 16.40 -36.59
C GLY A 25 -11.93 15.87 -36.71
N ASN A 26 -11.86 14.62 -37.20
CA ASN A 26 -10.77 13.98 -37.99
C ASN A 26 -9.60 13.26 -37.29
N HIS A 27 -9.74 11.93 -37.23
CA HIS A 27 -8.88 10.87 -37.77
C HIS A 27 -7.32 10.95 -37.72
N PHE A 28 -6.76 9.83 -37.23
CA PHE A 28 -5.40 9.24 -37.38
C PHE A 28 -4.35 9.44 -36.26
N ASN A 29 -4.06 8.30 -35.61
CA ASN A 29 -2.74 7.71 -35.29
C ASN A 29 -1.84 8.29 -34.18
N ILE A 30 -1.36 7.30 -33.39
CA ILE A 30 -0.01 7.15 -32.81
C ILE A 30 0.24 7.78 -31.42
N VAL A 31 0.56 6.84 -30.50
CA VAL A 31 1.56 6.91 -29.43
C VAL A 31 2.04 8.32 -29.09
N GLU A 32 1.47 8.89 -28.02
CA GLU A 32 2.07 10.05 -27.37
C GLU A 32 2.56 9.65 -25.99
N THR A 33 3.83 9.26 -25.98
CA THR A 33 4.68 9.23 -24.80
C THR A 33 4.79 10.66 -24.30
N TYR A 34 4.33 10.94 -23.08
CA TYR A 34 4.39 12.26 -22.47
C TYR A 34 5.83 12.81 -22.51
N SER A 35 6.05 13.75 -23.43
CA SER A 35 7.32 14.44 -23.59
C SER A 35 7.39 15.54 -22.54
N ILE A 36 8.34 15.40 -21.61
CA ILE A 36 8.76 16.48 -20.71
C ILE A 36 9.24 17.65 -21.58
N GLN A 37 8.62 18.81 -21.42
CA GLN A 37 9.01 20.05 -22.09
C GLN A 37 10.48 20.38 -21.74
N GLN A 38 11.35 20.31 -22.75
CA GLN A 38 12.70 20.86 -22.69
C GLN A 38 12.62 22.38 -22.90
N SER A 39 12.77 23.17 -21.84
CA SER A 39 13.31 24.52 -21.99
C SER A 39 14.83 24.40 -22.09
N LEU A 40 15.36 24.71 -23.27
CA LEU A 40 16.79 24.80 -23.51
C LEU A 40 17.36 25.99 -22.74
N ASN A 41 18.09 25.72 -21.66
CA ASN A 41 19.28 26.49 -21.33
C ASN A 41 20.42 25.52 -20.98
N LYS A 42 21.53 25.70 -21.71
CA LYS A 42 22.78 24.95 -21.60
C LYS A 42 23.33 25.04 -20.17
N ASP A 43 23.46 23.91 -19.49
CA ASP A 43 24.74 23.34 -19.04
C ASP A 43 24.52 22.14 -18.08
N GLN A 44 25.05 21.00 -18.50
CA GLN A 44 25.55 19.86 -17.70
C GLN A 44 24.61 18.99 -16.83
N CYS A 45 24.85 17.66 -16.96
CA CYS A 45 24.29 16.50 -16.26
C CYS A 45 22.83 16.11 -16.55
N ARG A 46 22.62 15.43 -17.69
CA ARG A 46 21.43 14.61 -17.93
C ARG A 46 21.46 13.36 -17.03
N THR A 47 21.04 13.51 -15.78
CA THR A 47 20.57 12.36 -15.01
C THR A 47 19.19 12.02 -15.55
N SER A 48 19.13 11.03 -16.45
CA SER A 48 17.84 10.45 -16.85
C SER A 48 17.22 9.81 -15.60
N VAL A 49 16.25 10.50 -14.99
CA VAL A 49 15.47 9.97 -13.88
C VAL A 49 14.54 8.91 -14.46
N LEU A 50 15.08 7.72 -14.70
CA LEU A 50 14.26 6.53 -14.83
C LEU A 50 13.59 6.34 -13.46
N SER A 51 12.30 6.65 -13.35
CA SER A 51 11.50 6.28 -12.19
C SER A 51 11.47 4.75 -12.14
N HIS A 52 12.40 4.16 -11.42
CA HIS A 52 12.44 2.72 -11.20
C HIS A 52 11.34 2.40 -10.20
N PHE A 53 10.16 2.02 -10.68
CA PHE A 53 9.14 1.46 -9.80
C PHE A 53 9.63 0.14 -9.24
N VAL A 54 9.37 -0.10 -7.95
CA VAL A 54 9.57 -1.43 -7.35
C VAL A 54 8.57 -2.38 -7.98
N GLU A 55 9.04 -3.42 -8.65
CA GLU A 55 8.17 -4.47 -9.16
C GLU A 55 7.66 -5.30 -7.97
N VAL A 56 6.34 -5.27 -7.75
CA VAL A 56 5.68 -6.02 -6.69
C VAL A 56 4.83 -7.11 -7.35
N PRO A 57 5.12 -8.40 -7.12
CA PRO A 57 4.34 -9.46 -7.72
C PRO A 57 2.93 -9.47 -7.14
N HIS A 58 1.93 -9.67 -7.99
CA HIS A 58 0.55 -9.77 -7.54
C HIS A 58 0.23 -11.17 -7.02
N ILE A 59 -0.32 -11.27 -5.82
CA ILE A 59 -0.74 -12.52 -5.19
C ILE A 59 -2.21 -12.42 -4.80
N ASN A 60 -3.01 -13.40 -5.24
CA ASN A 60 -4.42 -13.47 -4.88
C ASN A 60 -4.58 -13.97 -3.44
N GLN A 61 -5.46 -13.32 -2.70
CA GLN A 61 -5.98 -13.85 -1.43
C GLN A 61 -6.69 -15.20 -1.68
N GLN A 62 -6.60 -16.12 -0.71
CA GLN A 62 -7.17 -17.48 -0.79
C GLN A 62 -8.47 -17.60 0.01
N HIS A 63 -8.70 -16.71 0.97
CA HIS A 63 -9.87 -16.68 1.84
C HIS A 63 -10.53 -15.30 1.80
N THR A 64 -11.62 -15.12 2.55
CA THR A 64 -12.31 -13.81 2.62
C THR A 64 -11.64 -12.83 3.58
N TRP A 65 -10.69 -13.31 4.39
CA TRP A 65 -10.11 -12.58 5.53
C TRP A 65 -8.60 -12.35 5.41
N ASP A 66 -7.93 -12.95 4.42
CA ASP A 66 -6.46 -13.00 4.30
C ASP A 66 -5.91 -11.96 3.32
N CYS A 67 -6.70 -10.98 2.87
CA CYS A 67 -6.24 -9.95 1.95
C CYS A 67 -5.01 -9.17 2.48
N GLY A 68 -4.96 -8.90 3.79
CA GLY A 68 -3.80 -8.29 4.44
C GLY A 68 -2.56 -9.19 4.44
N LEU A 69 -2.74 -10.51 4.61
CA LEU A 69 -1.64 -11.47 4.55
C LEU A 69 -1.11 -11.61 3.12
N ALA A 70 -1.99 -11.62 2.12
CA ALA A 70 -1.60 -11.57 0.71
C ALA A 70 -0.75 -10.32 0.42
N CYS A 71 -1.14 -9.15 0.94
CA CYS A 71 -0.35 -7.91 0.84
C CYS A 71 1.04 -8.04 1.46
N VAL A 72 1.15 -8.61 2.66
CA VAL A 72 2.46 -8.88 3.28
C VAL A 72 3.30 -9.82 2.43
N LEU A 73 2.70 -10.89 1.88
CA LEU A 73 3.43 -11.81 1.01
C LEU A 73 3.95 -11.11 -0.25
N MET A 74 3.14 -10.25 -0.88
CA MET A 74 3.59 -9.45 -2.04
C MET A 74 4.81 -8.58 -1.70
N VAL A 75 4.80 -7.92 -0.53
CA VAL A 75 5.94 -7.13 -0.04
C VAL A 75 7.16 -8.00 0.22
N LEU A 76 7.00 -9.14 0.89
CA LEU A 76 8.09 -10.08 1.17
C LEU A 76 8.75 -10.58 -0.13
N LYS A 77 7.96 -10.91 -1.15
CA LYS A 77 8.50 -11.30 -2.47
C LYS A 77 9.21 -10.15 -3.18
N ALA A 78 8.70 -8.93 -3.09
CA ALA A 78 9.35 -7.75 -3.65
C ALA A 78 10.70 -7.45 -2.97
N LEU A 79 10.84 -7.80 -1.68
CA LEU A 79 12.07 -7.65 -0.90
C LEU A 79 13.03 -8.85 -1.01
N GLY A 80 12.70 -9.88 -1.80
CA GLY A 80 13.54 -11.06 -2.02
C GLY A 80 13.38 -12.19 -1.00
N VAL A 81 12.34 -12.16 -0.16
CA VAL A 81 12.01 -13.22 0.81
C VAL A 81 11.13 -14.28 0.12
N TYR A 82 11.77 -15.15 -0.67
CA TYR A 82 11.07 -16.12 -1.53
C TYR A 82 10.64 -17.42 -0.85
N GLU A 83 11.21 -17.76 0.30
CA GLU A 83 10.87 -19.01 1.01
C GLU A 83 9.50 -18.94 1.70
N CYS A 84 9.09 -17.75 2.15
CA CYS A 84 7.83 -17.57 2.88
C CYS A 84 6.61 -17.86 2.01
N ASN A 85 5.62 -18.61 2.50
CA ASN A 85 4.38 -18.91 1.77
C ASN A 85 3.11 -18.48 2.52
N SER A 86 1.94 -18.58 1.87
CA SER A 86 0.68 -18.13 2.47
C SER A 86 0.31 -18.88 3.75
N GLN A 87 0.56 -20.19 3.80
CA GLN A 87 0.27 -21.02 4.96
C GLN A 87 1.11 -20.62 6.17
N GLU A 88 2.40 -20.34 5.96
CA GLU A 88 3.30 -19.85 7.02
C GLU A 88 2.86 -18.50 7.59
N LEU A 89 2.40 -17.56 6.75
CA LEU A 89 1.87 -16.28 7.23
C LEU A 89 0.60 -16.46 8.08
N VAL A 90 -0.27 -17.38 7.70
CA VAL A 90 -1.47 -17.72 8.48
C VAL A 90 -1.07 -18.29 9.84
N GLU A 91 -0.10 -19.20 9.88
CA GLU A 91 0.40 -19.80 11.12
C GLU A 91 1.08 -18.78 12.03
N LEU A 92 1.88 -17.86 11.47
CA LEU A 92 2.59 -16.82 12.22
C LEU A 92 1.68 -15.70 12.75
N CYS A 93 0.54 -15.44 12.09
CA CYS A 93 -0.38 -14.39 12.49
C CYS A 93 -1.30 -14.82 13.65
N HIS A 94 -1.52 -16.13 13.84
CA HIS A 94 -2.32 -16.71 14.93
C HIS A 94 -3.79 -16.21 15.03
N THR A 95 -4.33 -15.60 13.99
CA THR A 95 -5.73 -15.13 13.92
C THR A 95 -6.22 -15.09 12.48
N THR A 96 -7.53 -15.22 12.28
CA THR A 96 -8.20 -14.98 10.99
C THR A 96 -8.99 -13.67 10.98
N SER A 97 -9.01 -12.93 12.09
CA SER A 97 -9.55 -11.56 12.14
C SER A 97 -8.39 -10.59 12.05
N ILE A 98 -7.91 -10.35 10.83
CA ILE A 98 -6.67 -9.63 10.56
C ILE A 98 -6.90 -8.11 10.67
N TRP A 99 -6.14 -7.46 11.55
CA TRP A 99 -6.05 -6.01 11.63
C TRP A 99 -4.71 -5.53 11.09
N THR A 100 -4.62 -4.25 10.72
CA THR A 100 -3.38 -3.68 10.18
C THR A 100 -2.21 -3.78 11.17
N VAL A 101 -2.47 -3.65 12.47
CA VAL A 101 -1.44 -3.88 13.50
C VAL A 101 -0.90 -5.31 13.47
N ASP A 102 -1.71 -6.33 13.17
CA ASP A 102 -1.23 -7.71 13.04
C ASP A 102 -0.20 -7.84 11.89
N LEU A 103 -0.45 -7.13 10.77
CA LEU A 103 0.49 -7.08 9.65
C LEU A 103 1.81 -6.42 10.04
N ALA A 104 1.78 -5.37 10.88
CA ALA A 104 2.99 -4.71 11.38
C ALA A 104 3.87 -5.68 12.18
N TYR A 105 3.27 -6.47 13.08
CA TYR A 105 3.99 -7.50 13.84
C TYR A 105 4.54 -8.59 12.93
N LEU A 106 3.79 -8.98 11.89
CA LEU A 106 4.26 -9.96 10.92
C LEU A 106 5.49 -9.44 10.16
N LEU A 107 5.44 -8.21 9.66
CA LEU A 107 6.56 -7.56 8.97
C LEU A 107 7.79 -7.40 9.90
N GLN A 108 7.56 -7.05 11.17
CA GLN A 108 8.60 -6.97 12.19
C GLN A 108 9.29 -8.33 12.41
N LYS A 109 8.55 -9.45 12.42
CA LYS A 109 9.13 -10.81 12.53
C LYS A 109 10.07 -11.14 11.37
N PHE A 110 9.79 -10.61 10.18
CA PHE A 110 10.67 -10.74 9.01
C PHE A 110 11.77 -9.67 8.96
N SER A 111 11.93 -8.84 10.00
CA SER A 111 12.91 -7.74 10.06
C SER A 111 12.79 -6.75 8.89
N VAL A 112 11.57 -6.56 8.38
CA VAL A 112 11.30 -5.57 7.35
C VAL A 112 11.29 -4.17 7.97
N SER A 113 11.99 -3.21 7.37
CA SER A 113 11.92 -1.79 7.78
C SER A 113 10.67 -1.13 7.22
N PHE A 114 9.84 -0.56 8.09
CA PHE A 114 8.63 0.13 7.69
C PHE A 114 8.22 1.26 8.64
N THR A 115 7.43 2.20 8.12
CA THR A 115 6.67 3.18 8.91
C THR A 115 5.18 2.82 8.86
N TYR A 116 4.54 2.71 10.02
CA TYR A 116 3.09 2.48 10.13
C TYR A 116 2.37 3.78 10.50
N CYS A 117 1.62 4.36 9.56
CA CYS A 117 0.77 5.53 9.81
C CYS A 117 -0.70 5.13 9.95
N THR A 118 -1.37 5.64 10.99
CA THR A 118 -2.82 5.44 11.24
C THR A 118 -3.46 6.71 11.82
N VAL A 119 -4.76 6.91 11.59
CA VAL A 119 -5.53 7.98 12.25
C VAL A 119 -6.21 7.50 13.54
N THR A 120 -6.14 6.21 13.85
CA THR A 120 -6.71 5.63 15.06
C THR A 120 -5.72 4.64 15.66
N LEU A 121 -5.43 4.82 16.96
CA LEU A 121 -4.68 3.87 17.75
C LEU A 121 -5.66 2.90 18.40
N GLY A 122 -5.51 1.61 18.14
CA GLY A 122 -6.43 0.59 18.62
C GLY A 122 -7.56 0.24 17.63
N ALA A 123 -8.46 -0.63 18.07
CA ALA A 123 -9.67 -0.94 17.32
C ALA A 123 -10.67 0.20 17.50
N ASN A 124 -11.15 0.80 16.40
CA ASN A 124 -12.18 1.83 16.48
C ASN A 124 -13.53 1.19 16.86
N PRO A 125 -14.13 1.52 18.02
CA PRO A 125 -15.42 0.95 18.43
C PRO A 125 -16.58 1.35 17.49
N ASP A 126 -16.42 2.42 16.71
CA ASP A 126 -17.42 2.87 15.75
C ASP A 126 -17.62 1.86 14.62
N PHE A 127 -16.67 0.96 14.38
CA PHE A 127 -16.84 -0.15 13.42
C PHE A 127 -17.85 -1.21 13.87
N SER A 128 -18.40 -1.12 15.07
CA SER A 128 -19.46 -2.02 15.55
C SER A 128 -20.73 -2.00 14.67
N VAL A 129 -20.95 -0.90 13.93
CA VAL A 129 -22.08 -0.77 12.99
C VAL A 129 -21.85 -1.52 11.67
N GLU A 130 -20.59 -1.82 11.34
CA GLU A 130 -20.22 -2.51 10.13
C GLU A 130 -20.40 -4.02 10.30
N THR A 131 -21.22 -4.62 9.44
CA THR A 131 -21.57 -6.05 9.51
C THR A 131 -20.34 -6.97 9.52
N TYR A 132 -19.26 -6.55 8.87
CA TYR A 132 -17.99 -7.28 8.85
C TYR A 132 -17.35 -7.40 10.24
N TYR A 133 -17.43 -6.37 11.08
CA TYR A 133 -16.74 -6.32 12.38
C TYR A 133 -17.63 -6.73 13.55
N LYS A 134 -18.96 -6.61 13.40
CA LYS A 134 -19.94 -6.70 14.50
C LYS A 134 -19.73 -7.87 15.48
N ASP A 135 -19.49 -9.08 14.97
CA ASP A 135 -19.42 -10.28 15.81
C ASP A 135 -18.05 -10.50 16.47
N GLN A 136 -16.96 -10.05 15.82
CA GLN A 136 -15.59 -10.25 16.31
C GLN A 136 -15.03 -9.05 17.07
N LEU A 137 -15.57 -7.85 16.84
CA LEU A 137 -15.06 -6.61 17.40
C LEU A 137 -14.90 -6.63 18.94
N PRO A 138 -15.82 -7.20 19.74
CA PRO A 138 -15.61 -7.27 21.19
C PRO A 138 -14.37 -8.08 21.60
N LYS A 139 -14.06 -9.17 20.87
CA LYS A 139 -12.87 -9.99 21.10
C LYS A 139 -11.62 -9.30 20.58
N ASP A 140 -11.72 -8.69 19.40
CA ASP A 140 -10.61 -7.99 18.76
C ASP A 140 -10.22 -6.72 19.51
N LEU A 141 -11.16 -6.03 20.16
CA LEU A 141 -10.88 -4.77 20.84
C LEU A 141 -9.80 -4.91 21.90
N VAL A 142 -9.87 -5.96 22.74
CA VAL A 142 -8.86 -6.22 23.76
C VAL A 142 -7.52 -6.56 23.12
N ARG A 143 -7.50 -7.49 22.15
CA ARG A 143 -6.29 -7.95 21.48
C ARG A 143 -5.59 -6.83 20.71
N VAL A 144 -6.33 -6.13 19.85
CA VAL A 144 -5.81 -5.06 18.99
C VAL A 144 -5.28 -3.92 19.86
N ASN A 145 -6.01 -3.49 20.89
CA ASN A 145 -5.53 -2.43 21.78
C ASN A 145 -4.23 -2.83 22.51
N MET A 146 -4.13 -4.07 22.96
CA MET A 146 -2.90 -4.61 23.57
C MET A 146 -1.73 -4.59 22.56
N LEU A 147 -1.95 -5.03 21.31
CA LEU A 147 -0.93 -4.97 20.26
C LEU A 147 -0.43 -3.55 20.00
N PHE A 148 -1.31 -2.55 20.01
CA PHE A 148 -0.91 -1.14 19.89
C PHE A 148 -0.10 -0.65 21.09
N GLN A 149 -0.46 -1.07 22.31
CA GLN A 149 0.27 -0.72 23.53
C GLN A 149 1.68 -1.30 23.53
N GLU A 150 1.84 -2.55 23.10
CA GLU A 150 3.11 -3.28 23.09
C GLU A 150 3.99 -2.97 21.86
N ALA A 151 3.44 -2.34 20.82
CA ALA A 151 4.11 -2.16 19.52
C ALA A 151 5.48 -1.49 19.64
N ARG A 152 5.59 -0.46 20.48
CA ARG A 152 6.85 0.27 20.68
C ARG A 152 7.94 -0.62 21.29
N GLU A 153 7.57 -1.46 22.25
CA GLU A 153 8.51 -2.39 22.90
C GLU A 153 8.88 -3.54 21.95
N ALA A 154 7.99 -3.90 21.04
CA ALA A 154 8.25 -4.84 19.94
C ALA A 154 9.08 -4.23 18.78
N GLY A 155 9.51 -2.96 18.87
CA GLY A 155 10.32 -2.29 17.85
C GLY A 155 9.52 -1.70 16.68
N ILE A 156 8.20 -1.67 16.78
CA ILE A 156 7.30 -1.17 15.74
C ILE A 156 7.03 0.33 15.97
N HIS A 157 7.41 1.16 15.00
CA HIS A 157 7.14 2.59 15.05
C HIS A 157 5.77 2.92 14.42
N ILE A 158 4.86 3.46 15.23
CA ILE A 158 3.51 3.85 14.81
C ILE A 158 3.36 5.37 14.88
N GLU A 159 2.95 5.98 13.78
CA GLU A 159 2.64 7.40 13.67
C GLU A 159 1.12 7.61 13.63
N CYS A 160 0.57 8.28 14.64
CA CYS A 160 -0.85 8.63 14.69
C CYS A 160 -1.13 9.90 13.86
N ARG A 161 -1.14 9.78 12.53
CA ARG A 161 -1.43 10.88 11.59
C ARG A 161 -2.05 10.40 10.28
N SER A 162 -2.67 11.32 9.56
CA SER A 162 -3.04 11.12 8.16
C SER A 162 -1.84 11.28 7.22
N VAL A 163 -1.82 10.53 6.12
CA VAL A 163 -0.88 10.69 5.00
C VAL A 163 -1.64 11.19 3.79
N SER A 164 -1.13 12.24 3.14
CA SER A 164 -1.77 12.85 1.96
C SER A 164 -1.47 12.09 0.67
N ALA A 165 -2.37 12.20 -0.32
CA ALA A 165 -2.16 11.65 -1.66
C ALA A 165 -0.83 12.11 -2.29
N LYS A 166 -0.44 13.37 -2.04
CA LYS A 166 0.83 13.95 -2.51
C LYS A 166 2.01 13.24 -1.87
N GLU A 167 1.99 13.06 -0.56
CA GLU A 167 3.05 12.38 0.20
C GLU A 167 3.23 10.92 -0.27
N ILE A 168 2.13 10.19 -0.48
CA ILE A 168 2.18 8.82 -1.04
C ILE A 168 2.79 8.80 -2.43
N SER A 169 2.39 9.76 -3.27
CA SER A 169 2.92 9.89 -4.63
C SER A 169 4.42 10.14 -4.59
N GLU A 170 4.89 11.04 -3.73
CA GLU A 170 6.31 11.32 -3.53
C GLU A 170 7.09 10.06 -3.09
N PHE A 171 6.54 9.27 -2.16
CA PHE A 171 7.17 8.01 -1.73
C PHE A 171 7.25 6.98 -2.86
N ILE A 172 6.14 6.72 -3.56
CA ILE A 172 6.09 5.73 -4.66
C ILE A 172 7.01 6.15 -5.81
N LEU A 173 6.96 7.43 -6.21
CA LEU A 173 7.77 7.96 -7.32
C LEU A 173 9.26 7.99 -7.01
N SER A 174 9.65 7.96 -5.74
CA SER A 174 11.06 7.83 -5.38
C SER A 174 11.66 6.47 -5.77
N GLY A 175 10.83 5.46 -6.07
CA GLY A 175 11.28 4.11 -6.40
C GLY A 175 11.86 3.33 -5.22
N ARG A 176 11.84 3.92 -4.02
CA ARG A 176 12.38 3.32 -2.79
C ARG A 176 11.30 2.72 -1.91
N TYR A 177 10.04 3.04 -2.13
CA TYR A 177 8.96 2.63 -1.23
C TYR A 177 7.91 1.76 -1.91
N VAL A 178 7.47 0.74 -1.16
CA VAL A 178 6.20 0.04 -1.41
C VAL A 178 5.19 0.55 -0.38
N ALA A 179 3.93 0.63 -0.78
CA ALA A 179 2.84 1.03 0.11
C ALA A 179 1.79 -0.08 0.23
N ILE A 180 1.46 -0.49 1.46
CA ILE A 180 0.19 -1.22 1.73
C ILE A 180 -0.81 -0.20 2.23
N ALA A 181 -1.94 -0.06 1.53
CA ALA A 181 -2.98 0.89 1.89
C ALA A 181 -4.33 0.20 2.15
N LEU A 182 -4.94 0.47 3.31
CA LEU A 182 -6.31 0.02 3.60
C LEU A 182 -7.30 0.95 2.89
N VAL A 183 -8.18 0.39 2.06
CA VAL A 183 -9.15 1.13 1.26
C VAL A 183 -10.58 0.69 1.53
N ASP A 184 -11.51 1.65 1.54
CA ASP A 184 -12.93 1.36 1.37
C ASP A 184 -13.21 1.09 -0.12
N GLN A 185 -13.62 -0.13 -0.45
CA GLN A 185 -13.85 -0.58 -1.82
C GLN A 185 -14.89 0.24 -2.60
N TYR A 186 -15.81 0.93 -1.91
CA TYR A 186 -16.87 1.72 -2.54
C TYR A 186 -16.51 3.20 -2.64
N LYS A 187 -15.61 3.69 -1.76
CA LYS A 187 -15.27 5.11 -1.67
C LYS A 187 -13.87 5.45 -2.20
N LEU A 188 -13.00 4.44 -2.36
CA LEU A 188 -11.56 4.61 -2.66
C LEU A 188 -10.88 5.63 -1.73
N ARG A 189 -11.37 5.73 -0.47
CA ARG A 189 -10.75 6.55 0.59
C ARG A 189 -9.81 5.64 1.40
N TYR A 190 -8.55 6.05 1.52
CA TYR A 190 -7.48 5.31 2.19
C TYR A 190 -7.45 5.63 3.69
N VAL A 191 -7.26 4.63 4.55
CA VAL A 191 -7.33 4.78 6.02
C VAL A 191 -6.04 4.37 6.75
N VAL A 192 -5.16 3.57 6.14
CA VAL A 192 -3.91 3.10 6.76
C VAL A 192 -2.80 2.99 5.74
N TYR A 193 -1.56 3.34 6.11
CA TYR A 193 -0.36 3.19 5.25
C TYR A 193 0.75 2.43 5.98
N PHE A 194 1.32 1.45 5.30
CA PHE A 194 2.69 0.96 5.56
C PHE A 194 3.61 1.50 4.48
N LEU A 195 4.65 2.22 4.85
CA LEU A 195 5.72 2.64 3.94
C LEU A 195 6.93 1.75 4.18
N PHE A 196 7.34 0.99 3.18
CA PHE A 196 8.50 0.10 3.24
C PHE A 196 9.71 0.77 2.64
N GLU A 197 10.83 0.93 3.36
CA GLU A 197 12.06 1.35 2.68
C GLU A 197 12.73 0.13 2.04
N CYS A 198 12.74 0.09 0.71
CA CYS A 198 13.48 -0.89 -0.09
C CYS A 198 14.96 -0.47 -0.14
N SER A 199 15.64 -0.46 1.00
CA SER A 199 17.10 -0.41 1.02
C SER A 199 17.59 -1.81 0.67
N ARG A 200 18.24 -1.95 -0.49
CA ARG A 200 18.96 -3.15 -0.97
C ARG A 200 20.16 -3.54 -0.09
N SER A 201 20.12 -3.25 1.20
CA SER A 201 21.11 -3.65 2.18
C SER A 201 20.82 -5.09 2.59
N VAL A 202 21.01 -6.00 1.64
CA VAL A 202 21.26 -7.40 1.93
C VAL A 202 22.43 -7.43 2.91
N PHE A 203 22.19 -8.00 4.08
CA PHE A 203 23.17 -8.54 5.02
C PHE A 203 24.64 -8.36 4.59
N SER A 204 25.34 -7.40 5.18
CA SER A 204 26.78 -7.57 5.38
C SER A 204 26.94 -8.20 6.75
N PHE A 205 27.32 -9.48 6.75
CA PHE A 205 27.90 -10.16 7.91
C PHE A 205 29.17 -9.44 8.39
#